data_AF-A0A4S9VJP8-F1
#
_entry.id   AF-A0A4S9VJP8-F1
#
_cell.length_a   1.000
_cell.length_b   1.000
_cell.length_c   1.000
_cell.angle_alpha   90.00
_cell.angle_beta   90.00
_cell.angle_gamma   90.00
#
_symmetry.space_group_name_H-M   'P 1'
#
loop_
_entity.id
_entity.type
_entity.pdbx_description
1 polymer ?
#
loop_
_entity_poly.entity_id
_entity_poly.type
_entity_poly.pdbx_seq_one_letter_code
_entity_poly.pdbx_strand_id
1 'polypeptide(L)'
;MASRIVAPKMAQMAARPAFRAVQPKVAQRAFSGLRQATLVRPQTVSMVQKLAPVSRRAYSSEMANALVQVSQNIGMGNAAIGLGGAGIGIGLVFAALLQGVARNPSLRGQLFSYAILGFAFVEAIGLFDLMVAMMCKYRISSIRNMSKTTALGKQYEGNGEKGKKAPAIPRPSSSVLLISPQNHILLLRRVQTSSSFASAHVFPGGNISPFHDGEPPAPEDAARHHDSEVYRMAAVRETFEESGILLARTKEGRLLEVDEDEREKVRKLVHGDKIKFEDWLDEKDAKADLDNLIPFTRWITPTNLPKRFTTQMYIYLLPLSNTPKNLPSSSSTAEEDEPEVMIPTPTHDGGLEHTAARFLPPATWLRLARASRIVLFPPQFFLMYLLSPFLCPSGDVGKETPVPDAATLQQQRDQVLEFVKNGNWGEKCISPTVLGGKKREDGRVILGLDKPGAEAEAEGRKGDMERVVLVEFKKEGPRRVEVGLRKEVLAEGRASKL
;
A
#
# COMPACT_ATOMS: atom_id res chain seq x y z
N MET A 1 30.95 47.04 5.27
CA MET A 1 32.22 46.39 5.66
C MET A 1 32.01 45.89 7.09
N ALA A 2 32.29 44.63 7.47
CA ALA A 2 33.62 44.01 7.63
C ALA A 2 34.51 44.81 8.62
N SER A 3 35.17 44.23 9.64
CA SER A 3 35.46 42.80 9.87
C SER A 3 35.83 42.43 11.33
N ARG A 4 35.48 41.21 11.74
CA ARG A 4 36.30 40.17 12.44
C ARG A 4 37.28 40.48 13.61
N ILE A 5 37.14 39.62 14.64
CA ILE A 5 38.19 38.80 15.33
C ILE A 5 38.91 39.34 16.59
N VAL A 6 39.25 38.39 17.47
CA VAL A 6 39.88 38.51 18.81
C VAL A 6 41.27 37.84 18.84
N ALA A 7 42.26 38.47 19.48
CA ALA A 7 43.57 37.95 19.96
C ALA A 7 44.26 39.07 20.80
N PRO A 8 45.21 38.84 21.77
CA PRO A 8 46.36 37.92 21.65
C PRO A 8 46.91 37.22 22.94
N LYS A 9 48.00 36.45 22.71
CA LYS A 9 48.91 35.61 23.54
C LYS A 9 49.42 36.08 24.92
N MET A 10 49.72 35.11 25.81
CA MET A 10 50.99 34.75 26.54
C MET A 10 50.72 33.35 27.20
N ALA A 11 51.56 32.30 27.37
CA ALA A 11 53.02 32.03 27.55
C ALA A 11 53.54 32.18 29.01
N GLN A 12 54.44 31.33 29.60
CA GLN A 12 54.77 29.88 29.50
C GLN A 12 55.70 29.46 30.71
N MET A 13 55.90 28.15 30.97
CA MET A 13 56.92 27.50 31.89
C MET A 13 56.60 27.53 33.40
N ALA A 14 57.09 26.65 34.31
CA ALA A 14 58.03 25.50 34.30
C ALA A 14 57.83 24.59 35.58
N ALA A 15 58.50 23.45 35.87
CA ALA A 15 59.06 22.32 35.09
C ALA A 15 59.79 21.26 35.98
N ARG A 16 59.87 19.97 35.54
CA ARG A 16 60.94 18.93 35.80
C ARG A 16 61.06 18.21 37.19
N PRO A 17 61.83 17.08 37.34
CA PRO A 17 62.34 16.07 36.36
C PRO A 17 62.42 14.55 36.80
N ALA A 18 62.63 13.65 35.80
CA ALA A 18 63.40 12.37 35.83
C ALA A 18 62.85 11.12 36.61
N PHE A 19 63.33 9.86 36.43
CA PHE A 19 64.45 9.26 35.65
C PHE A 19 64.05 7.99 34.81
N ARG A 20 64.92 6.96 34.63
CA ARG A 20 64.94 6.02 33.45
C ARG A 20 65.28 4.54 33.81
N ALA A 21 64.97 3.61 32.89
CA ALA A 21 65.63 2.30 32.59
C ALA A 21 64.93 0.98 33.01
N VAL A 22 65.46 -0.16 32.51
CA VAL A 22 64.77 -1.46 32.30
C VAL A 22 65.70 -2.68 32.54
N GLN A 23 65.30 -3.61 33.42
CA GLN A 23 65.69 -5.05 33.55
C GLN A 23 67.21 -5.44 33.58
N PRO A 24 67.60 -6.74 33.73
CA PRO A 24 66.98 -7.92 34.35
C PRO A 24 67.85 -8.53 35.48
N LYS A 25 67.47 -9.71 36.06
CA LYS A 25 68.42 -10.68 36.66
C LYS A 25 67.81 -12.09 36.82
N VAL A 26 68.66 -13.14 36.84
CA VAL A 26 68.26 -14.57 36.74
C VAL A 26 69.18 -15.49 37.58
N ALA A 27 68.58 -16.53 38.19
CA ALA A 27 69.12 -17.81 38.69
C ALA A 27 70.16 -17.89 39.85
N GLN A 28 69.86 -18.79 40.82
CA GLN A 28 70.62 -20.01 41.22
C GLN A 28 69.74 -20.82 42.22
N ARG A 29 69.49 -22.14 42.02
CA ARG A 29 70.21 -23.36 42.50
C ARG A 29 70.22 -23.54 44.04
N ALA A 30 70.12 -24.74 44.64
CA ALA A 30 70.18 -26.14 44.16
C ALA A 30 68.98 -26.97 44.74
N PHE A 31 68.93 -28.30 45.02
CA PHE A 31 69.91 -29.41 44.97
C PHE A 31 69.26 -30.79 44.58
N SER A 32 69.28 -31.87 45.40
CA SER A 32 68.94 -33.25 44.99
C SER A 32 68.51 -34.20 46.13
N GLY A 33 67.75 -35.29 45.84
CA GLY A 33 67.42 -36.33 46.83
C GLY A 33 66.83 -37.67 46.33
N LEU A 34 67.71 -38.65 46.06
CA LEU A 34 67.53 -40.13 46.15
C LEU A 34 66.47 -40.89 45.31
N ARG A 35 66.62 -42.23 45.32
CA ARG A 35 65.91 -43.26 44.52
C ARG A 35 65.11 -44.21 45.43
N GLN A 36 64.04 -44.81 44.91
CA GLN A 36 63.85 -46.28 44.94
C GLN A 36 62.81 -46.73 43.91
N ALA A 37 62.81 -48.03 43.58
CA ALA A 37 61.90 -48.65 42.62
C ALA A 37 61.55 -50.08 43.08
N THR A 38 60.28 -50.46 42.97
CA THR A 38 59.80 -51.82 43.28
C THR A 38 58.66 -52.21 42.35
N LEU A 39 58.72 -53.40 41.76
CA LEU A 39 57.57 -54.00 41.06
C LEU A 39 56.55 -54.51 42.08
N VAL A 40 55.27 -54.17 41.91
CA VAL A 40 54.15 -55.09 42.15
C VAL A 40 53.04 -54.83 41.12
N ARG A 41 52.51 -55.90 40.51
CA ARG A 41 51.19 -55.92 39.85
C ARG A 41 50.57 -57.27 40.16
N PRO A 42 49.44 -57.29 40.89
CA PRO A 42 48.24 -57.89 40.31
C PRO A 42 47.01 -56.97 40.46
N GLN A 43 45.84 -57.47 40.07
CA GLN A 43 44.59 -56.72 39.94
C GLN A 43 43.87 -56.53 41.29
N THR A 44 43.09 -55.45 41.42
CA THR A 44 41.73 -55.49 42.01
C THR A 44 40.93 -54.22 41.67
N VAL A 45 39.63 -54.24 41.97
CA VAL A 45 38.62 -53.26 41.53
C VAL A 45 38.53 -52.06 42.48
N SER A 46 38.45 -50.82 41.97
CA SER A 46 37.48 -49.81 42.46
C SER A 46 37.49 -48.45 41.71
N MET A 47 36.27 -47.95 41.48
CA MET A 47 35.82 -46.55 41.57
C MET A 47 36.78 -45.40 41.16
N VAL A 48 36.69 -44.97 39.89
CA VAL A 48 37.22 -43.65 39.49
C VAL A 48 36.30 -42.55 40.02
N GLN A 49 36.67 -41.96 41.17
CA GLN A 49 35.97 -40.84 41.79
C GLN A 49 36.20 -39.55 41.00
N LYS A 50 35.39 -39.34 39.94
CA LYS A 50 35.44 -38.12 39.13
C LYS A 50 35.17 -36.89 39.99
N LEU A 51 36.12 -35.96 40.02
CA LEU A 51 35.89 -34.59 40.47
C LEU A 51 34.68 -34.00 39.74
N ALA A 52 33.64 -33.66 40.49
CA ALA A 52 32.42 -33.10 39.92
C ALA A 52 32.73 -31.73 39.28
N PRO A 53 32.38 -31.48 38.01
CA PRO A 53 32.49 -30.15 37.44
C PRO A 53 31.54 -29.23 38.19
N VAL A 54 32.01 -28.05 38.59
CA VAL A 54 31.17 -27.02 39.23
C VAL A 54 30.02 -26.70 38.30
N SER A 55 28.80 -27.08 38.70
CA SER A 55 27.60 -26.88 37.90
C SER A 55 27.33 -25.39 37.72
N ARG A 56 27.67 -24.86 36.54
CA ARG A 56 27.16 -23.58 36.06
C ARG A 56 25.65 -23.75 35.94
N ARG A 57 24.90 -23.35 36.97
CA ARG A 57 23.43 -23.33 36.97
C ARG A 57 22.96 -22.68 35.66
N ALA A 58 22.30 -23.47 34.82
CA ALA A 58 21.64 -22.94 33.64
C ALA A 58 20.54 -21.98 34.13
N TYR A 59 20.67 -20.71 33.77
CA TYR A 59 19.56 -19.76 33.96
C TYR A 59 18.36 -20.29 33.18
N SER A 60 17.20 -20.41 33.82
CA SER A 60 15.97 -20.75 33.09
C SER A 60 15.73 -19.68 32.03
N SER A 61 15.28 -20.12 30.85
CA SER A 61 15.00 -19.22 29.73
C SER A 61 13.95 -18.16 30.13
N GLU A 62 13.04 -18.51 31.03
CA GLU A 62 12.06 -17.64 31.68
C GLU A 62 12.71 -16.51 32.48
N MET A 63 13.62 -16.82 33.41
CA MET A 63 14.29 -15.80 34.23
C MET A 63 15.15 -14.85 33.38
N ALA A 64 15.77 -15.36 32.31
CA ALA A 64 16.46 -14.52 31.33
C ALA A 64 15.48 -13.63 30.51
N ASN A 65 14.31 -14.12 30.12
CA ASN A 65 13.30 -13.31 29.45
C ASN A 65 12.71 -12.23 30.40
N ALA A 66 12.49 -12.56 31.67
CA ALA A 66 11.97 -11.65 32.69
C ALA A 66 12.95 -10.50 32.98
N LEU A 67 14.25 -10.79 33.16
CA LEU A 67 15.27 -9.75 33.34
C LEU A 67 15.35 -8.77 32.16
N VAL A 68 15.15 -9.25 30.92
CA VAL A 68 15.09 -8.40 29.72
C VAL A 68 13.81 -7.55 29.66
N GLN A 69 12.67 -8.06 30.12
CA GLN A 69 11.44 -7.27 30.22
C GLN A 69 11.54 -6.21 31.33
N VAL A 70 12.16 -6.53 32.46
CA VAL A 70 12.44 -5.57 33.54
C VAL A 70 13.36 -4.45 33.04
N SER A 71 14.47 -4.77 32.35
CA SER A 71 15.37 -3.73 31.82
C SER A 71 14.74 -2.90 30.70
N GLN A 72 13.86 -3.47 29.86
CA GLN A 72 13.06 -2.71 28.89
C GLN A 72 12.08 -1.74 29.56
N ASN A 73 11.38 -2.17 30.62
CA ASN A 73 10.45 -1.32 31.36
C ASN A 73 11.18 -0.20 32.12
N ILE A 74 12.34 -0.48 32.72
CA ILE A 74 13.21 0.54 33.34
C ILE A 74 13.74 1.51 32.27
N GLY A 75 14.17 1.02 31.11
CA GLY A 75 14.63 1.87 30.00
C GLY A 75 13.55 2.81 29.45
N MET A 76 12.30 2.32 29.36
CA MET A 76 11.14 3.15 29.01
C MET A 76 10.84 4.19 30.10
N GLY A 77 10.86 3.80 31.38
CA GLY A 77 10.62 4.70 32.51
C GLY A 77 11.67 5.81 32.63
N ASN A 78 12.95 5.48 32.46
CA ASN A 78 14.06 6.43 32.49
C ASN A 78 14.04 7.40 31.30
N ALA A 79 13.60 6.96 30.12
CA ALA A 79 13.42 7.83 28.97
C ALA A 79 12.31 8.86 29.24
N ALA A 80 11.13 8.41 29.66
CA ALA A 80 9.94 9.24 29.90
C ALA A 80 10.08 10.30 31.02
N ILE A 81 11.24 10.43 31.66
CA ILE A 81 11.58 11.54 32.57
C ILE A 81 11.61 12.88 31.81
N GLY A 82 11.96 12.89 30.51
CA GLY A 82 11.98 14.10 29.67
C GLY A 82 10.62 14.80 29.57
N LEU A 83 9.52 14.06 29.68
CA LEU A 83 8.15 14.59 29.74
C LEU A 83 7.94 15.58 30.91
N GLY A 84 8.65 15.41 32.03
CA GLY A 84 8.63 16.38 33.13
C GLY A 84 9.19 17.75 32.71
N GLY A 85 10.22 17.75 31.86
CA GLY A 85 10.76 18.96 31.25
C GLY A 85 9.78 19.64 30.30
N ALA A 86 9.01 18.87 29.53
CA ALA A 86 7.95 19.40 28.67
C ALA A 86 6.84 20.07 29.50
N GLY A 87 6.34 19.41 30.54
CA GLY A 87 5.34 19.99 31.45
C GLY A 87 5.80 21.30 32.11
N ILE A 88 7.05 21.35 32.57
CA ILE A 88 7.66 22.59 33.11
C ILE A 88 7.77 23.67 32.03
N GLY A 89 8.21 23.31 30.82
CA GLY A 89 8.34 24.24 29.69
C GLY A 89 7.00 24.88 29.29
N ILE A 90 5.93 24.08 29.21
CA ILE A 90 4.57 24.57 28.96
C ILE A 90 4.13 25.53 30.07
N GLY A 91 4.34 25.16 31.34
CA GLY A 91 4.04 26.01 32.49
C GLY A 91 4.78 27.36 32.44
N LEU A 92 6.05 27.37 32.06
CA LEU A 92 6.85 28.60 31.90
C LEU A 92 6.37 29.46 30.72
N VAL A 93 6.00 28.88 29.58
CA VAL A 93 5.47 29.61 28.42
C VAL A 93 4.15 30.31 28.77
N PHE A 94 3.21 29.60 29.42
CA PHE A 94 1.94 30.20 29.83
C PHE A 94 2.08 31.19 31.00
N ALA A 95 3.01 30.96 31.94
CA ALA A 95 3.33 31.94 32.98
C ALA A 95 3.91 33.24 32.40
N ALA A 96 4.82 33.14 31.43
CA ALA A 96 5.39 34.29 30.73
C ALA A 96 4.32 35.05 29.91
N LEU A 97 3.41 34.33 29.23
CA LEU A 97 2.25 34.92 28.56
C LEU A 97 1.38 35.73 29.54
N LEU A 98 0.99 35.14 30.67
CA LEU A 98 0.14 35.80 31.67
C LEU A 98 0.81 37.06 32.24
N GLN A 99 2.11 36.99 32.57
CA GLN A 99 2.86 38.17 33.03
C GLN A 99 3.02 39.24 31.93
N GLY A 100 3.18 38.84 30.67
CA GLY A 100 3.26 39.76 29.52
C GLY A 100 1.94 40.50 29.28
N VAL A 101 0.83 39.77 29.25
CA VAL A 101 -0.52 40.32 29.09
C VAL A 101 -0.91 41.20 30.28
N ALA A 102 -0.52 40.85 31.50
CA ALA A 102 -0.75 41.68 32.69
C ALA A 102 0.03 43.01 32.66
N ARG A 103 1.21 43.05 32.02
CA ARG A 103 2.00 44.28 31.85
C ARG A 103 1.53 45.15 30.68
N ASN A 104 1.06 44.54 29.59
CA ASN A 104 0.50 45.27 28.45
C ASN A 104 -0.65 44.47 27.77
N PRO A 105 -1.91 44.70 28.18
CA PRO A 105 -3.06 43.99 27.62
C PRO A 105 -3.28 44.19 26.11
N SER A 106 -2.83 45.32 25.55
CA SER A 106 -3.00 45.63 24.12
C SER A 106 -2.27 44.65 23.18
N LEU A 107 -1.17 44.05 23.65
CA LEU A 107 -0.37 43.10 22.87
C LEU A 107 -0.85 41.65 22.99
N ARG A 108 -1.99 41.40 23.66
CA ARG A 108 -2.49 40.06 23.96
C ARG A 108 -2.56 39.13 22.74
N GLY A 109 -3.01 39.63 21.59
CA GLY A 109 -3.11 38.82 20.36
C GLY A 109 -1.73 38.31 19.90
N GLN A 110 -0.75 39.20 19.78
CA GLN A 110 0.59 38.86 19.31
C GLN A 110 1.36 38.00 20.34
N LEU A 111 1.25 38.32 21.63
CA LEU A 111 1.84 37.51 22.69
C LEU A 111 1.24 36.10 22.74
N PHE A 112 -0.07 35.95 22.50
CA PHE A 112 -0.72 34.65 22.41
C PHE A 112 -0.21 33.84 21.21
N SER A 113 -0.05 34.45 20.03
CA SER A 113 0.55 33.78 18.86
C SER A 113 1.96 33.25 19.15
N TYR A 114 2.82 34.04 19.83
CA TYR A 114 4.15 33.58 20.23
C TYR A 114 4.11 32.50 21.32
N ALA A 115 3.15 32.55 22.25
CA ALA A 115 2.98 31.52 23.27
C ALA A 115 2.50 30.18 22.67
N ILE A 116 1.60 30.20 21.68
CA ILE A 116 1.17 28.99 20.96
C ILE A 116 2.32 28.39 20.14
N LEU A 117 3.17 29.22 19.52
CA LEU A 117 4.39 28.75 18.85
C LEU A 117 5.38 28.12 19.83
N GLY A 118 5.60 28.75 21.00
CA GLY A 118 6.44 28.22 22.07
C GLY A 118 5.91 26.90 22.63
N PHE A 119 4.60 26.81 22.87
CA PHE A 119 3.91 25.57 23.25
C PHE A 119 4.16 24.46 22.22
N ALA A 120 3.95 24.72 20.92
CA ALA A 120 4.15 23.72 19.87
C ALA A 120 5.60 23.18 19.81
N PHE A 121 6.61 24.02 20.07
CA PHE A 121 8.01 23.55 20.14
C PHE A 121 8.29 22.70 21.39
N VAL A 122 7.74 23.05 22.54
CA VAL A 122 7.90 22.23 23.77
C VAL A 122 7.16 20.90 23.64
N GLU A 123 5.95 20.92 23.09
CA GLU A 123 5.13 19.73 22.85
C GLU A 123 5.82 18.78 21.85
N ALA A 124 6.41 19.30 20.78
CA ALA A 124 7.18 18.50 19.82
C ALA A 124 8.39 17.78 20.45
N ILE A 125 9.05 18.41 21.43
CA ILE A 125 10.15 17.79 22.20
C ILE A 125 9.61 16.70 23.14
N GLY A 126 8.48 16.94 23.82
CA GLY A 126 7.82 15.93 24.66
C GLY A 126 7.36 14.70 23.87
N LEU A 127 6.75 14.91 22.70
CA LEU A 127 6.33 13.83 21.80
C LEU A 127 7.53 13.05 21.23
N PHE A 128 8.67 13.72 20.98
CA PHE A 128 9.91 13.05 20.58
C PHE A 128 10.49 12.18 21.70
N ASP A 129 10.48 12.65 22.95
CA ASP A 129 10.90 11.87 24.13
C ASP A 129 9.99 10.62 24.33
N LEU A 130 8.67 10.81 24.23
CA LEU A 130 7.69 9.71 24.26
C LEU A 130 7.93 8.69 23.14
N MET A 131 8.25 9.13 21.93
CA MET A 131 8.60 8.26 20.81
C MET A 131 9.85 7.42 21.14
N VAL A 132 10.90 8.02 21.71
CA VAL A 132 12.12 7.31 22.12
C VAL A 132 11.82 6.29 23.22
N ALA A 133 11.03 6.66 24.24
CA ALA A 133 10.61 5.74 25.30
C ALA A 133 9.84 4.51 24.74
N MET A 134 8.92 4.72 23.80
CA MET A 134 8.21 3.65 23.09
C MET A 134 9.15 2.80 22.22
N MET A 135 10.12 3.42 21.53
CA MET A 135 11.11 2.71 20.73
C MET A 135 11.98 1.76 21.59
N CYS A 136 12.40 2.18 22.79
CA CYS A 136 13.14 1.34 23.72
C CYS A 136 12.39 0.04 24.06
N LYS A 137 11.07 0.12 24.26
CA LYS A 137 10.19 -1.03 24.55
C LYS A 137 9.99 -1.93 23.32
N TYR A 138 9.55 -1.38 22.19
CA TYR A 138 9.09 -2.20 21.06
C TYR A 138 10.22 -2.65 20.11
N ARG A 139 11.28 -1.84 19.91
CA ARG A 139 12.37 -2.15 18.97
C ARG A 139 13.20 -3.35 19.42
N ILE A 140 13.49 -3.46 20.73
CA ILE A 140 14.27 -4.58 21.28
C ILE A 140 13.44 -5.88 21.25
N SER A 141 12.12 -5.81 21.45
CA SER A 141 11.22 -6.95 21.27
C SER A 141 11.25 -7.50 19.84
N SER A 142 11.21 -6.62 18.84
CA SER A 142 11.34 -6.98 17.41
C SER A 142 12.66 -7.68 17.10
N ILE A 143 13.79 -7.17 17.61
CA ILE A 143 15.12 -7.80 17.45
C ILE A 143 15.18 -9.18 18.11
N ARG A 144 14.62 -9.34 19.32
CA ARG A 144 14.57 -10.65 20.01
C ARG A 144 13.77 -11.69 19.22
N ASN A 145 12.68 -11.28 18.56
CA ASN A 145 11.89 -12.19 17.73
C ASN A 145 12.69 -12.71 16.53
N MET A 146 13.49 -11.86 15.87
CA MET A 146 14.42 -12.30 14.81
C MET A 146 15.50 -13.27 15.34
N SER A 147 16.09 -13.00 16.51
CA SER A 147 17.11 -13.89 17.09
C SER A 147 16.55 -15.24 17.55
N LYS A 148 15.34 -15.32 18.11
CA LYS A 148 14.74 -16.62 18.50
C LYS A 148 14.45 -17.50 17.29
N THR A 149 13.96 -16.94 16.18
CA THR A 149 13.80 -17.67 14.90
C THR A 149 15.14 -18.15 14.33
N THR A 150 16.25 -17.46 14.64
CA THR A 150 17.60 -17.82 14.16
C THR A 150 18.24 -18.96 14.99
N ALA A 151 17.82 -19.16 16.24
CA ALA A 151 18.46 -20.10 17.17
C ALA A 151 17.84 -21.50 17.20
N LEU A 152 16.52 -21.66 17.05
CA LEU A 152 15.87 -22.99 17.09
C LEU A 152 15.94 -23.75 15.76
N GLY A 153 16.25 -23.10 14.63
CA GLY A 153 16.28 -23.73 13.30
C GLY A 153 17.60 -24.41 12.93
N LYS A 154 18.36 -24.96 13.91
CA LYS A 154 19.72 -25.48 13.68
C LYS A 154 20.09 -26.77 14.44
N GLN A 155 19.17 -27.72 14.53
CA GLN A 155 19.53 -29.14 14.74
C GLN A 155 18.39 -30.05 14.26
N TYR A 156 18.72 -31.01 13.39
CA TYR A 156 17.80 -31.88 12.64
C TYR A 156 16.88 -31.08 11.68
N GLU A 157 16.86 -31.28 10.36
CA GLU A 157 17.20 -32.47 9.57
C GLU A 157 18.16 -32.18 8.39
N GLY A 158 18.23 -33.08 7.41
CA GLY A 158 19.17 -33.06 6.28
C GLY A 158 18.91 -32.00 5.21
N ASN A 159 19.76 -32.02 4.18
CA ASN A 159 19.88 -31.03 3.10
C ASN A 159 18.56 -30.78 2.33
N GLY A 160 17.73 -29.86 2.84
CA GLY A 160 16.48 -29.40 2.23
C GLY A 160 16.52 -27.90 1.89
N GLU A 161 15.88 -27.52 0.80
CA GLU A 161 15.82 -26.12 0.37
C GLU A 161 15.07 -25.24 1.38
N LYS A 162 15.42 -23.94 1.43
CA LYS A 162 14.68 -22.96 2.25
C LYS A 162 13.28 -22.77 1.66
N GLY A 163 12.31 -23.52 2.20
CA GLY A 163 10.90 -23.41 1.83
C GLY A 163 10.43 -21.96 1.81
N LYS A 164 10.02 -21.48 0.64
CA LYS A 164 9.40 -20.16 0.49
C LYS A 164 8.11 -20.16 1.32
N LYS A 165 7.90 -19.11 2.12
CA LYS A 165 6.63 -18.92 2.81
C LYS A 165 5.51 -18.88 1.75
N ALA A 166 4.46 -19.67 1.93
CA ALA A 166 3.41 -19.82 0.92
C ALA A 166 2.83 -18.45 0.52
N PRO A 167 2.51 -18.22 -0.77
CA PRO A 167 1.87 -16.98 -1.21
C PRO A 167 0.56 -16.72 -0.45
N ALA A 168 0.24 -15.45 -0.24
CA ALA A 168 -1.07 -15.09 0.32
C ALA A 168 -2.19 -15.49 -0.66
N ILE A 169 -3.30 -16.04 -0.15
CA ILE A 169 -4.46 -16.39 -0.98
C ILE A 169 -5.03 -15.10 -1.60
N PRO A 170 -5.30 -15.06 -2.92
CA PRO A 170 -5.96 -13.91 -3.54
C PRO A 170 -7.42 -13.82 -3.08
N ARG A 171 -7.83 -12.64 -2.61
CA ARG A 171 -9.22 -12.37 -2.22
C ARG A 171 -10.09 -12.12 -3.46
N PRO A 172 -11.32 -12.65 -3.51
CA PRO A 172 -12.25 -12.44 -4.62
C PRO A 172 -12.75 -10.98 -4.62
N SER A 173 -12.81 -10.38 -5.81
CA SER A 173 -13.15 -8.96 -6.00
C SER A 173 -13.69 -8.68 -7.40
N SER A 174 -14.42 -7.59 -7.55
CA SER A 174 -15.00 -7.14 -8.82
C SER A 174 -14.73 -5.67 -9.06
N SER A 175 -14.71 -5.24 -10.33
CA SER A 175 -14.56 -3.83 -10.70
C SER A 175 -15.14 -3.54 -12.08
N VAL A 176 -15.69 -2.33 -12.27
CA VAL A 176 -16.49 -1.97 -13.46
C VAL A 176 -15.90 -0.78 -14.21
N LEU A 177 -15.48 -1.00 -15.45
CA LEU A 177 -15.23 0.07 -16.42
C LEU A 177 -16.58 0.64 -16.87
N LEU A 178 -17.10 1.56 -16.07
CA LEU A 178 -18.38 2.22 -16.33
C LEU A 178 -18.20 3.32 -17.38
N ILE A 179 -18.90 3.17 -18.50
CA ILE A 179 -18.80 4.04 -19.68
C ILE A 179 -20.06 4.92 -19.77
N SER A 180 -19.88 6.23 -19.85
CA SER A 180 -20.95 7.24 -19.92
C SER A 180 -21.70 7.22 -21.26
N PRO A 181 -22.86 7.89 -21.36
CA PRO A 181 -23.55 8.12 -22.64
C PRO A 181 -22.67 8.81 -23.71
N GLN A 182 -21.61 9.52 -23.31
CA GLN A 182 -20.63 10.21 -24.16
C GLN A 182 -19.32 9.40 -24.35
N ASN A 183 -19.33 8.10 -24.03
CA ASN A 183 -18.16 7.20 -24.11
C ASN A 183 -16.97 7.58 -23.20
N HIS A 184 -17.17 8.45 -22.21
CA HIS A 184 -16.20 8.75 -21.15
C HIS A 184 -16.15 7.59 -20.12
N ILE A 185 -15.00 7.36 -19.48
CA ILE A 185 -14.85 6.32 -18.45
C ILE A 185 -14.84 6.96 -17.05
N LEU A 186 -15.59 6.37 -16.11
CA LEU A 186 -15.56 6.74 -14.70
C LEU A 186 -14.25 6.31 -14.03
N LEU A 187 -13.61 7.24 -13.33
CA LEU A 187 -12.65 6.91 -12.26
C LEU A 187 -13.05 7.57 -10.94
N LEU A 188 -12.75 6.85 -9.87
CA LEU A 188 -12.91 7.25 -8.49
C LEU A 188 -11.53 7.53 -7.86
N ARG A 189 -11.46 8.57 -7.03
CA ARG A 189 -10.28 8.99 -6.27
C ARG A 189 -10.68 9.29 -4.82
N ARG A 190 -10.28 8.42 -3.89
CA ARG A 190 -10.42 8.70 -2.44
C ARG A 190 -9.53 9.89 -2.05
N VAL A 191 -10.11 10.90 -1.43
CA VAL A 191 -9.43 12.14 -1.01
C VAL A 191 -9.17 12.07 0.49
N GLN A 192 -8.00 11.56 0.87
CA GLN A 192 -7.58 11.61 2.28
C GLN A 192 -7.27 13.06 2.69
N THR A 193 -7.87 13.47 3.81
CA THR A 193 -7.70 14.80 4.43
C THR A 193 -6.43 14.93 5.27
N SER A 194 -5.60 13.88 5.36
CA SER A 194 -4.30 13.90 6.07
C SER A 194 -3.10 13.74 5.13
N SER A 195 -1.98 14.33 5.51
CA SER A 195 -0.90 14.75 4.61
C SER A 195 0.13 13.66 4.27
N SER A 196 -0.28 12.57 3.59
CA SER A 196 0.65 11.61 2.95
C SER A 196 0.07 10.79 1.78
N PHE A 197 -0.51 11.45 0.78
CA PHE A 197 -0.71 10.93 -0.60
C PHE A 197 -1.33 9.53 -0.76
N ALA A 198 -2.61 9.37 -0.39
CA ALA A 198 -3.51 8.47 -1.12
C ALA A 198 -4.15 9.26 -2.27
N SER A 199 -3.83 8.91 -3.53
CA SER A 199 -4.31 9.65 -4.71
C SER A 199 -4.41 8.78 -5.97
N ALA A 200 -4.54 7.46 -5.77
CA ALA A 200 -4.79 6.52 -6.85
C ALA A 200 -6.18 6.77 -7.45
N HIS A 201 -6.27 6.71 -8.78
CA HIS A 201 -7.53 6.70 -9.50
C HIS A 201 -7.82 5.26 -9.91
N VAL A 202 -9.03 4.80 -9.61
CA VAL A 202 -9.48 3.43 -9.82
C VAL A 202 -10.86 3.41 -10.48
N PHE A 203 -11.19 2.35 -11.21
CA PHE A 203 -12.59 2.04 -11.50
C PHE A 203 -13.31 1.70 -10.18
N PRO A 204 -14.62 1.93 -10.05
CA PRO A 204 -15.39 1.43 -8.90
C PRO A 204 -15.18 -0.08 -8.71
N GLY A 205 -15.04 -0.54 -7.46
CA GLY A 205 -14.91 -1.96 -7.19
C GLY A 205 -14.18 -2.35 -5.90
N GLY A 206 -14.63 -3.43 -5.27
CA GLY A 206 -14.10 -3.95 -4.02
C GLY A 206 -14.19 -5.48 -3.92
N ASN A 207 -14.28 -5.99 -2.69
CA ASN A 207 -14.29 -7.44 -2.46
C ASN A 207 -15.71 -7.99 -2.56
N ILE A 208 -15.83 -9.29 -2.82
CA ILE A 208 -17.12 -9.98 -2.62
C ILE A 208 -17.48 -9.94 -1.12
N SER A 209 -18.70 -9.53 -0.80
CA SER A 209 -19.31 -9.56 0.53
C SER A 209 -20.31 -10.73 0.63
N PRO A 210 -20.07 -11.75 1.46
CA PRO A 210 -21.02 -12.85 1.67
C PRO A 210 -22.41 -12.40 2.14
N PHE A 211 -22.53 -11.23 2.77
CA PHE A 211 -23.81 -10.67 3.23
C PHE A 211 -24.69 -10.14 2.07
N HIS A 212 -24.07 -9.61 1.02
CA HIS A 212 -24.79 -9.00 -0.10
C HIS A 212 -24.77 -9.85 -1.37
N ASP A 213 -23.61 -10.38 -1.71
CA ASP A 213 -23.29 -10.91 -3.04
C ASP A 213 -23.41 -12.44 -3.08
N GLY A 214 -23.39 -13.10 -1.92
CA GLY A 214 -23.30 -14.54 -1.75
C GLY A 214 -21.88 -15.03 -1.40
N GLU A 215 -21.77 -16.30 -0.98
CA GLU A 215 -20.49 -16.89 -0.61
C GLU A 215 -19.58 -17.08 -1.84
N PRO A 216 -18.34 -16.54 -1.85
CA PRO A 216 -17.40 -16.75 -2.94
C PRO A 216 -16.82 -18.18 -2.92
N PRO A 217 -16.51 -18.77 -4.09
CA PRO A 217 -15.91 -20.12 -4.15
C PRO A 217 -14.62 -20.26 -3.32
N ALA A 218 -14.33 -21.47 -2.86
CA ALA A 218 -13.23 -21.75 -1.95
C ALA A 218 -11.84 -21.37 -2.51
N PRO A 219 -10.82 -21.09 -1.67
CA PRO A 219 -9.45 -20.79 -2.12
C PRO A 219 -8.83 -21.81 -3.09
N GLU A 220 -9.23 -23.07 -2.95
CA GLU A 220 -8.78 -24.25 -3.70
C GLU A 220 -9.66 -24.58 -4.92
N ASP A 221 -10.77 -23.88 -5.12
CA ASP A 221 -11.71 -24.11 -6.23
C ASP A 221 -11.34 -23.26 -7.45
N ALA A 222 -11.19 -23.88 -8.62
CA ALA A 222 -10.94 -23.18 -9.89
C ALA A 222 -12.04 -22.16 -10.21
N ALA A 223 -13.30 -22.41 -9.80
CA ALA A 223 -14.42 -21.48 -9.98
C ALA A 223 -14.20 -20.14 -9.25
N ARG A 224 -13.31 -20.07 -8.23
CA ARG A 224 -12.86 -18.80 -7.63
C ARG A 224 -12.28 -17.86 -8.69
N HIS A 225 -11.74 -18.38 -9.78
CA HIS A 225 -11.13 -17.59 -10.84
C HIS A 225 -12.04 -17.42 -12.08
N HIS A 226 -13.30 -17.85 -12.04
CA HIS A 226 -14.26 -17.67 -13.14
C HIS A 226 -15.24 -16.52 -12.89
N ASP A 227 -15.89 -16.04 -13.95
CA ASP A 227 -17.04 -15.15 -13.83
C ASP A 227 -18.21 -15.90 -13.17
N SER A 228 -18.97 -15.22 -12.31
CA SER A 228 -20.16 -15.79 -11.68
C SER A 228 -21.12 -14.69 -11.22
N GLU A 229 -22.35 -15.08 -10.91
CA GLU A 229 -23.39 -14.18 -10.38
C GLU A 229 -22.91 -13.41 -9.12
N VAL A 230 -22.16 -14.07 -8.24
CA VAL A 230 -21.54 -13.47 -7.04
C VAL A 230 -20.54 -12.36 -7.41
N TYR A 231 -19.71 -12.58 -8.44
CA TYR A 231 -18.83 -11.52 -8.96
C TYR A 231 -19.62 -10.38 -9.62
N ARG A 232 -20.73 -10.68 -10.31
CA ARG A 232 -21.59 -9.68 -10.97
C ARG A 232 -22.37 -8.82 -9.97
N MET A 233 -22.92 -9.41 -8.90
CA MET A 233 -23.60 -8.68 -7.83
C MET A 233 -22.62 -7.72 -7.12
N ALA A 234 -21.43 -8.22 -6.76
CA ALA A 234 -20.37 -7.39 -6.18
C ALA A 234 -19.98 -6.21 -7.10
N ALA A 235 -19.96 -6.42 -8.42
CA ALA A 235 -19.67 -5.36 -9.40
C ALA A 235 -20.73 -4.24 -9.40
N VAL A 236 -22.01 -4.60 -9.35
CA VAL A 236 -23.12 -3.63 -9.25
C VAL A 236 -23.09 -2.91 -7.89
N ARG A 237 -23.01 -3.67 -6.80
CA ARG A 237 -23.04 -3.13 -5.43
C ARG A 237 -21.90 -2.16 -5.17
N GLU A 238 -20.65 -2.54 -5.43
CA GLU A 238 -19.49 -1.68 -5.20
C GLU A 238 -19.55 -0.39 -6.06
N THR A 239 -20.12 -0.48 -7.27
CA THR A 239 -20.40 0.71 -8.10
C THR A 239 -21.40 1.64 -7.41
N PHE A 240 -22.49 1.09 -6.85
CA PHE A 240 -23.46 1.87 -6.10
C PHE A 240 -22.89 2.47 -4.80
N GLU A 241 -22.13 1.69 -4.02
CA GLU A 241 -21.52 2.16 -2.77
C GLU A 241 -20.48 3.27 -2.99
N GLU A 242 -19.50 3.06 -3.85
CA GLU A 242 -18.40 4.02 -4.03
C GLU A 242 -18.80 5.23 -4.90
N SER A 243 -19.75 5.08 -5.84
CA SER A 243 -20.10 6.14 -6.81
C SER A 243 -21.56 6.61 -6.79
N GLY A 244 -22.46 5.99 -6.03
CA GLY A 244 -23.89 6.32 -6.02
C GLY A 244 -24.66 6.02 -7.32
N ILE A 245 -23.98 5.57 -8.38
CA ILE A 245 -24.61 5.19 -9.65
C ILE A 245 -25.21 3.80 -9.50
N LEU A 246 -26.52 3.70 -9.69
CA LEU A 246 -27.29 2.48 -9.51
C LEU A 246 -27.40 1.70 -10.82
N LEU A 247 -26.70 0.58 -10.93
CA LEU A 247 -26.80 -0.34 -12.07
C LEU A 247 -27.88 -1.40 -11.82
N ALA A 248 -29.13 -0.96 -11.72
CA ALA A 248 -30.31 -1.81 -11.53
C ALA A 248 -31.41 -1.41 -12.52
N ARG A 249 -32.29 -2.34 -12.89
CA ARG A 249 -33.41 -2.12 -13.82
C ARG A 249 -34.78 -2.43 -13.22
N THR A 250 -35.80 -1.67 -13.64
CA THR A 250 -37.20 -1.98 -13.39
C THR A 250 -37.68 -3.14 -14.28
N LYS A 251 -38.89 -3.66 -14.02
CA LYS A 251 -39.55 -4.70 -14.85
C LYS A 251 -39.72 -4.29 -16.32
N GLU A 252 -39.74 -2.99 -16.63
CA GLU A 252 -39.79 -2.46 -18.02
C GLU A 252 -38.40 -2.33 -18.67
N GLY A 253 -37.32 -2.82 -18.03
CA GLY A 253 -35.97 -2.82 -18.58
C GLY A 253 -35.27 -1.45 -18.59
N ARG A 254 -35.88 -0.42 -18.01
CA ARG A 254 -35.26 0.91 -17.81
C ARG A 254 -34.37 0.86 -16.57
N LEU A 255 -33.33 1.69 -16.53
CA LEU A 255 -32.56 1.88 -15.28
C LEU A 255 -33.48 2.44 -14.17
N LEU A 256 -33.27 1.96 -12.95
CA LEU A 256 -34.00 2.42 -11.77
C LEU A 256 -33.53 3.82 -11.38
N GLU A 257 -34.41 4.81 -11.56
CA GLU A 257 -34.24 6.16 -11.04
C GLU A 257 -34.84 6.26 -9.62
N VAL A 258 -34.10 6.87 -8.69
CA VAL A 258 -34.46 7.04 -7.27
C VAL A 258 -34.13 8.48 -6.87
N ASP A 259 -34.91 9.06 -5.97
CA ASP A 259 -34.65 10.36 -5.38
C ASP A 259 -33.26 10.43 -4.71
N GLU A 260 -32.62 11.60 -4.72
CA GLU A 260 -31.25 11.77 -4.25
C GLU A 260 -31.08 11.53 -2.74
N ASP A 261 -32.03 11.99 -1.91
CA ASP A 261 -31.97 11.79 -0.44
C ASP A 261 -32.23 10.32 -0.08
N GLU A 262 -33.17 9.66 -0.77
CA GLU A 262 -33.39 8.21 -0.60
C GLU A 262 -32.17 7.41 -1.05
N ARG A 263 -31.65 7.69 -2.25
CA ARG A 263 -30.46 7.03 -2.82
C ARG A 263 -29.26 7.13 -1.88
N GLU A 264 -29.00 8.32 -1.34
CA GLU A 264 -27.87 8.57 -0.43
C GLU A 264 -28.07 7.92 0.96
N LYS A 265 -29.30 7.88 1.47
CA LYS A 265 -29.66 7.14 2.69
C LYS A 265 -29.45 5.63 2.50
N VAL A 266 -29.94 5.07 1.40
CA VAL A 266 -29.81 3.63 1.06
C VAL A 266 -28.34 3.26 0.89
N ARG A 267 -27.55 4.06 0.17
CA ARG A 267 -26.11 3.82 -0.03
C ARG A 267 -25.34 3.68 1.28
N LYS A 268 -25.69 4.48 2.30
CA LYS A 268 -25.15 4.37 3.67
C LYS A 268 -25.58 3.11 4.41
N LEU A 269 -26.81 2.65 4.21
CA LEU A 269 -27.33 1.44 4.84
C LEU A 269 -26.80 0.16 4.19
N VAL A 270 -26.55 0.17 2.88
CA VAL A 270 -25.89 -0.92 2.15
C VAL A 270 -24.44 -1.03 2.57
N HIS A 271 -23.61 0.02 2.37
CA HIS A 271 -22.19 0.02 2.76
C HIS A 271 -21.96 -0.28 4.25
N GLY A 272 -22.95 0.03 5.10
CA GLY A 272 -22.88 -0.25 6.53
C GLY A 272 -23.23 -1.69 6.92
N ASP A 273 -23.53 -2.61 6.01
CA ASP A 273 -24.12 -3.94 6.29
C ASP A 273 -25.38 -3.80 7.20
N LYS A 274 -26.34 -2.95 6.82
CA LYS A 274 -27.59 -2.68 7.59
C LYS A 274 -28.86 -3.11 6.85
N ILE A 275 -28.85 -3.07 5.53
CA ILE A 275 -29.86 -3.67 4.65
C ILE A 275 -29.12 -4.45 3.56
N LYS A 276 -29.68 -5.56 3.08
CA LYS A 276 -29.13 -6.28 1.93
C LYS A 276 -29.53 -5.55 0.65
N PHE A 277 -28.57 -5.35 -0.26
CA PHE A 277 -28.76 -4.54 -1.47
C PHE A 277 -29.84 -5.09 -2.40
N GLU A 278 -29.89 -6.41 -2.58
CA GLU A 278 -30.90 -7.11 -3.38
C GLU A 278 -32.32 -6.94 -2.80
N ASP A 279 -32.49 -7.11 -1.48
CA ASP A 279 -33.79 -7.01 -0.80
C ASP A 279 -34.42 -5.61 -1.00
N TRP A 280 -33.59 -4.56 -0.99
CA TRP A 280 -34.02 -3.19 -1.29
C TRP A 280 -34.36 -2.96 -2.78
N LEU A 281 -33.76 -3.71 -3.71
CA LEU A 281 -34.15 -3.65 -5.12
C LEU A 281 -35.50 -4.33 -5.35
N ASP A 282 -35.76 -5.45 -4.68
CA ASP A 282 -37.08 -6.10 -4.69
C ASP A 282 -38.16 -5.18 -4.06
N GLU A 283 -37.86 -4.42 -2.99
CA GLU A 283 -38.74 -3.33 -2.47
C GLU A 283 -39.06 -2.23 -3.50
N LYS A 284 -38.24 -2.08 -4.56
CA LYS A 284 -38.39 -1.11 -5.64
C LYS A 284 -38.89 -1.73 -6.95
N ASP A 285 -39.36 -2.98 -6.92
CA ASP A 285 -39.81 -3.73 -8.09
C ASP A 285 -38.72 -3.81 -9.21
N ALA A 286 -37.46 -3.85 -8.79
CA ALA A 286 -36.27 -3.77 -9.63
C ALA A 286 -35.26 -4.88 -9.33
N LYS A 287 -34.27 -5.07 -10.20
CA LYS A 287 -33.17 -6.05 -10.02
C LYS A 287 -31.83 -5.48 -10.46
N ALA A 288 -30.75 -6.00 -9.88
CA ALA A 288 -29.38 -5.66 -10.27
C ALA A 288 -29.15 -6.03 -11.75
N ASP A 289 -28.50 -5.16 -12.51
CA ASP A 289 -28.39 -5.30 -13.97
C ASP A 289 -27.22 -6.22 -14.37
N LEU A 290 -27.27 -7.45 -13.90
CA LEU A 290 -26.17 -8.42 -13.99
C LEU A 290 -25.87 -8.83 -15.45
N ASP A 291 -26.87 -8.84 -16.33
CA ASP A 291 -26.74 -9.27 -17.72
C ASP A 291 -25.95 -8.27 -18.60
N ASN A 292 -26.07 -6.97 -18.31
CA ASN A 292 -25.36 -5.92 -19.06
C ASN A 292 -23.90 -5.72 -18.61
N LEU A 293 -23.44 -6.47 -17.60
CA LEU A 293 -22.01 -6.59 -17.28
C LEU A 293 -21.31 -7.48 -18.32
N ILE A 294 -20.47 -6.87 -19.14
CA ILE A 294 -19.67 -7.54 -20.16
C ILE A 294 -18.35 -8.00 -19.52
N PRO A 295 -18.04 -9.30 -19.39
CA PRO A 295 -16.77 -9.75 -18.81
C PRO A 295 -15.60 -9.30 -19.68
N PHE A 296 -14.64 -8.56 -19.10
CA PHE A 296 -13.55 -7.97 -19.87
C PHE A 296 -12.16 -8.56 -19.58
N THR A 297 -11.75 -8.75 -18.32
CA THR A 297 -10.51 -9.50 -17.99
C THR A 297 -10.53 -9.95 -16.52
N ARG A 298 -9.80 -11.01 -16.18
CA ARG A 298 -9.43 -11.29 -14.79
C ARG A 298 -8.00 -10.88 -14.48
N TRP A 299 -7.79 -10.24 -13.34
CA TRP A 299 -6.46 -9.88 -12.84
C TRP A 299 -6.17 -10.59 -11.52
N ILE A 300 -5.09 -11.38 -11.48
CA ILE A 300 -4.61 -12.04 -10.26
C ILE A 300 -3.34 -11.32 -9.79
N THR A 301 -3.37 -10.78 -8.57
CA THR A 301 -2.22 -10.07 -8.01
C THR A 301 -1.00 -11.02 -7.92
N PRO A 302 0.21 -10.62 -8.34
CA PRO A 302 1.39 -11.48 -8.29
C PRO A 302 1.74 -12.02 -6.90
N THR A 303 2.31 -13.23 -6.85
CA THR A 303 2.58 -14.00 -5.63
C THR A 303 3.64 -13.39 -4.69
N ASN A 304 4.41 -12.40 -5.16
CA ASN A 304 5.41 -11.68 -4.37
C ASN A 304 4.83 -10.49 -3.57
N LEU A 305 3.53 -10.19 -3.70
CA LEU A 305 2.85 -9.12 -2.96
C LEU A 305 2.06 -9.70 -1.77
N PRO A 306 2.04 -9.03 -0.59
CA PRO A 306 1.43 -9.57 0.62
C PRO A 306 -0.10 -9.39 0.68
N LYS A 307 -0.63 -8.33 0.05
CA LYS A 307 -2.07 -8.16 -0.21
C LYS A 307 -2.31 -8.64 -1.63
N ARG A 308 -3.16 -9.66 -1.80
CA ARG A 308 -3.50 -10.23 -3.11
C ARG A 308 -5.00 -10.27 -3.32
N PHE A 309 -5.39 -10.11 -4.58
CA PHE A 309 -6.75 -10.12 -5.08
C PHE A 309 -6.82 -10.95 -6.38
N THR A 310 -7.98 -11.53 -6.63
CA THR A 310 -8.40 -12.01 -7.95
C THR A 310 -9.62 -11.18 -8.33
N THR A 311 -9.45 -10.30 -9.32
CA THR A 311 -10.41 -9.25 -9.66
C THR A 311 -11.01 -9.52 -11.02
N GLN A 312 -12.34 -9.71 -11.08
CA GLN A 312 -13.07 -9.70 -12.34
C GLN A 312 -13.31 -8.26 -12.77
N MET A 313 -12.83 -7.90 -13.96
CA MET A 313 -13.08 -6.61 -14.60
C MET A 313 -14.23 -6.78 -15.58
N TYR A 314 -15.24 -5.92 -15.46
CA TYR A 314 -16.35 -5.83 -16.40
C TYR A 314 -16.30 -4.50 -17.16
N ILE A 315 -16.92 -4.46 -18.33
CA ILE A 315 -17.37 -3.22 -18.97
C ILE A 315 -18.87 -3.09 -18.75
N TYR A 316 -19.34 -1.88 -18.47
CA TYR A 316 -20.77 -1.56 -18.46
C TYR A 316 -21.02 -0.29 -19.28
N LEU A 317 -21.98 -0.35 -20.20
CA LEU A 317 -22.37 0.75 -21.09
C LEU A 317 -23.64 1.43 -20.56
N LEU A 318 -23.56 2.65 -20.02
CA LEU A 318 -24.76 3.43 -19.68
C LEU A 318 -25.55 3.74 -20.97
N PRO A 319 -26.90 3.72 -20.96
CA PRO A 319 -27.70 3.99 -22.14
C PRO A 319 -27.34 5.32 -22.82
N LEU A 320 -27.32 5.34 -24.17
CA LEU A 320 -27.12 6.58 -24.91
C LEU A 320 -28.28 7.56 -24.63
N SER A 321 -27.95 8.83 -24.46
CA SER A 321 -28.95 9.87 -24.19
C SER A 321 -29.51 10.41 -25.50
N ASN A 322 -30.72 9.99 -25.85
CA ASN A 322 -31.46 10.50 -27.02
C ASN A 322 -31.90 11.98 -26.90
N THR A 323 -31.55 12.66 -25.81
CA THR A 323 -31.70 14.11 -25.63
C THR A 323 -30.39 14.73 -25.15
N PRO A 324 -29.89 15.80 -25.81
CA PRO A 324 -28.76 16.56 -25.30
C PRO A 324 -29.20 17.40 -24.10
N LYS A 325 -29.13 16.81 -22.89
CA LYS A 325 -29.19 17.59 -21.64
C LYS A 325 -27.91 18.42 -21.56
N ASN A 326 -28.04 19.74 -21.73
CA ASN A 326 -26.96 20.68 -21.45
C ASN A 326 -26.55 20.55 -19.97
N LEU A 327 -25.36 19.98 -19.71
CA LEU A 327 -24.70 20.20 -18.43
C LEU A 327 -24.38 21.70 -18.31
N PRO A 328 -24.47 22.29 -17.11
CA PRO A 328 -24.30 23.73 -16.93
C PRO A 328 -22.87 24.15 -17.27
N SER A 329 -22.71 24.94 -18.33
CA SER A 329 -21.43 25.46 -18.79
C SER A 329 -20.91 26.57 -17.88
N SER A 330 -20.30 26.20 -16.75
CA SER A 330 -19.56 27.14 -15.89
C SER A 330 -18.30 27.63 -16.62
N SER A 331 -18.23 28.94 -16.87
CA SER A 331 -17.13 29.57 -17.59
C SER A 331 -15.89 29.72 -16.71
N SER A 332 -15.01 28.72 -16.71
CA SER A 332 -13.68 28.75 -16.09
C SER A 332 -12.58 28.31 -17.05
N THR A 333 -11.44 29.00 -17.00
CA THR A 333 -10.27 28.74 -17.86
C THR A 333 -9.33 27.71 -17.22
N ALA A 334 -9.71 26.44 -17.30
CA ALA A 334 -8.83 25.30 -17.08
C ALA A 334 -9.15 24.15 -18.05
N GLU A 335 -8.14 23.33 -18.37
CA GLU A 335 -8.24 22.18 -19.30
C GLU A 335 -8.94 20.94 -18.68
N GLU A 336 -9.62 21.11 -17.54
CA GLU A 336 -9.97 20.01 -16.63
C GLU A 336 -11.41 20.04 -16.11
N ASP A 337 -12.23 21.00 -16.52
CA ASP A 337 -13.57 21.21 -15.94
C ASP A 337 -14.66 20.31 -16.58
N GLU A 338 -14.56 19.01 -16.33
CA GLU A 338 -15.74 18.14 -16.12
C GLU A 338 -15.94 18.08 -14.59
N PRO A 339 -17.16 18.30 -14.06
CA PRO A 339 -17.37 18.54 -12.63
C PRO A 339 -16.92 17.34 -11.77
N GLU A 340 -16.00 17.59 -10.84
CA GLU A 340 -15.56 16.61 -9.86
C GLU A 340 -16.63 16.44 -8.79
N VAL A 341 -17.50 15.43 -8.97
CA VAL A 341 -18.57 15.13 -8.02
C VAL A 341 -17.93 14.59 -6.75
N MET A 342 -18.00 15.37 -5.67
CA MET A 342 -17.50 15.00 -4.35
C MET A 342 -18.52 14.12 -3.63
N ILE A 343 -18.40 12.81 -3.80
CA ILE A 343 -19.28 11.81 -3.20
C ILE A 343 -18.75 11.48 -1.79
N PRO A 344 -19.53 11.69 -0.71
CA PRO A 344 -19.10 11.34 0.64
C PRO A 344 -19.23 9.82 0.83
N THR A 345 -18.21 9.05 0.49
CA THR A 345 -18.19 7.61 0.72
C THR A 345 -18.09 7.35 2.23
N PRO A 346 -19.06 6.65 2.84
CA PRO A 346 -18.91 6.20 4.22
C PRO A 346 -17.72 5.25 4.32
N THR A 347 -17.10 5.14 5.48
CA THR A 347 -16.10 4.10 5.74
C THR A 347 -16.63 3.10 6.75
N HIS A 348 -16.11 1.86 6.67
CA HIS A 348 -16.46 0.71 7.52
C HIS A 348 -16.36 0.94 9.05
N ASP A 349 -15.69 2.01 9.46
CA ASP A 349 -15.45 2.45 10.85
C ASP A 349 -16.29 3.68 11.24
N GLY A 350 -17.26 4.08 10.39
CA GLY A 350 -18.19 5.19 10.64
C GLY A 350 -17.67 6.57 10.25
N GLY A 351 -16.54 6.65 9.55
CA GLY A 351 -16.00 7.88 8.99
C GLY A 351 -16.64 8.28 7.65
N LEU A 352 -16.17 9.39 7.10
CA LEU A 352 -16.51 9.88 5.75
C LEU A 352 -15.21 10.11 4.98
N GLU A 353 -14.94 9.27 3.97
CA GLU A 353 -13.93 9.55 2.94
C GLU A 353 -14.61 10.26 1.77
N HIS A 354 -14.17 11.48 1.43
CA HIS A 354 -14.65 12.13 0.21
C HIS A 354 -14.02 11.43 -0.99
N THR A 355 -14.83 10.77 -1.81
CA THR A 355 -14.41 10.20 -3.10
C THR A 355 -14.79 11.16 -4.21
N ALA A 356 -13.77 11.63 -4.94
CA ALA A 356 -13.98 12.31 -6.20
C ALA A 356 -14.40 11.29 -7.26
N ALA A 357 -15.59 11.46 -7.83
CA ALA A 357 -16.08 10.71 -8.98
C ALA A 357 -16.04 11.60 -10.23
N ARG A 358 -15.41 11.09 -11.31
CA ARG A 358 -15.21 11.84 -12.56
C ARG A 358 -15.34 10.94 -13.78
N PHE A 359 -16.08 11.39 -14.78
CA PHE A 359 -16.02 10.85 -16.13
C PHE A 359 -15.08 11.72 -16.99
N LEU A 360 -14.15 11.10 -17.72
CA LEU A 360 -13.34 11.75 -18.76
C LEU A 360 -13.12 10.78 -19.92
N PRO A 361 -12.78 11.25 -21.14
CA PRO A 361 -12.32 10.38 -22.21
C PRO A 361 -11.11 9.55 -21.77
N PRO A 362 -11.00 8.28 -22.21
CA PRO A 362 -9.85 7.43 -21.87
C PRO A 362 -8.51 8.01 -22.32
N ALA A 363 -8.47 8.72 -23.45
CA ALA A 363 -7.28 9.42 -23.92
C ALA A 363 -6.80 10.49 -22.92
N THR A 364 -7.72 11.26 -22.34
CA THR A 364 -7.46 12.26 -21.29
C THR A 364 -6.88 11.61 -20.03
N TRP A 365 -7.49 10.51 -19.55
CA TRP A 365 -6.98 9.76 -18.39
C TRP A 365 -5.55 9.26 -18.62
N LEU A 366 -5.25 8.74 -19.82
CA LEU A 366 -3.91 8.27 -20.18
C LEU A 366 -2.91 9.44 -20.27
N ARG A 367 -3.29 10.61 -20.81
CA ARG A 367 -2.44 11.83 -20.78
C ARG A 367 -2.15 12.25 -19.34
N LEU A 368 -3.17 12.37 -18.49
CA LEU A 368 -3.00 12.79 -17.09
C LEU A 368 -2.04 11.86 -16.32
N ALA A 369 -2.09 10.55 -16.57
CA ALA A 369 -1.21 9.57 -15.95
C ALA A 369 0.23 9.62 -16.52
N ARG A 370 0.40 9.80 -17.84
CA ARG A 370 1.71 10.02 -18.48
C ARG A 370 2.38 11.29 -17.94
N ALA A 371 1.61 12.37 -17.82
CA ALA A 371 2.00 13.63 -17.19
C ALA A 371 2.20 13.53 -15.67
N SER A 372 2.01 12.35 -15.06
CA SER A 372 2.15 12.08 -13.62
C SER A 372 1.27 12.94 -12.71
N ARG A 373 0.18 13.51 -13.25
CA ARG A 373 -0.82 14.31 -12.52
C ARG A 373 -1.77 13.43 -11.69
N ILE A 374 -2.00 12.20 -12.16
CA ILE A 374 -2.77 11.17 -11.48
C ILE A 374 -1.96 9.88 -11.34
N VAL A 375 -2.41 8.96 -10.50
CA VAL A 375 -1.78 7.65 -10.30
C VAL A 375 -2.71 6.55 -10.77
N LEU A 376 -2.37 5.90 -11.89
CA LEU A 376 -3.03 4.69 -12.39
C LEU A 376 -2.14 3.47 -12.12
N PHE A 377 -2.73 2.40 -11.60
CA PHE A 377 -2.05 1.10 -11.53
C PHE A 377 -2.07 0.40 -12.91
N PRO A 378 -1.17 -0.57 -13.15
CA PRO A 378 -1.05 -1.25 -14.44
C PRO A 378 -2.37 -1.79 -15.03
N PRO A 379 -3.31 -2.39 -14.27
CA PRO A 379 -4.60 -2.82 -14.81
C PRO A 379 -5.41 -1.63 -15.36
N GLN A 380 -5.59 -0.58 -14.57
CA GLN A 380 -6.38 0.60 -14.93
C GLN A 380 -5.82 1.30 -16.18
N PHE A 381 -4.50 1.53 -16.23
CA PHE A 381 -3.84 2.13 -17.38
C PHE A 381 -3.97 1.24 -18.63
N PHE A 382 -3.70 -0.06 -18.50
CA PHE A 382 -3.73 -0.99 -19.63
C PHE A 382 -5.14 -1.16 -20.21
N LEU A 383 -6.16 -1.34 -19.35
CA LEU A 383 -7.53 -1.55 -19.81
C LEU A 383 -8.11 -0.30 -20.46
N MET A 384 -7.80 0.91 -19.96
CA MET A 384 -8.15 2.15 -20.69
C MET A 384 -7.37 2.31 -21.99
N TYR A 385 -6.08 1.92 -22.03
CA TYR A 385 -5.29 1.93 -23.27
C TYR A 385 -5.88 1.01 -24.36
N LEU A 386 -6.43 -0.15 -24.00
CA LEU A 386 -7.11 -1.04 -24.95
C LEU A 386 -8.40 -0.44 -25.52
N LEU A 387 -9.18 0.27 -24.70
CA LEU A 387 -10.48 0.82 -25.11
C LEU A 387 -10.38 2.21 -25.76
N SER A 388 -9.32 2.97 -25.49
CA SER A 388 -9.15 4.34 -25.98
C SER A 388 -9.22 4.50 -27.51
N PRO A 389 -8.68 3.59 -28.35
CA PRO A 389 -8.77 3.73 -29.81
C PRO A 389 -10.21 3.65 -30.35
N PHE A 390 -11.11 3.01 -29.62
CA PHE A 390 -12.51 2.81 -30.04
C PHE A 390 -13.43 3.88 -29.45
N LEU A 391 -13.31 4.14 -28.14
CA LEU A 391 -14.13 5.14 -27.43
C LEU A 391 -13.71 6.59 -27.71
N CYS A 392 -12.48 6.81 -28.18
CA CYS A 392 -11.94 8.13 -28.42
C CYS A 392 -10.90 8.12 -29.58
N PRO A 393 -11.33 7.76 -30.82
CA PRO A 393 -10.42 7.53 -31.95
C PRO A 393 -9.63 8.78 -32.36
N SER A 394 -10.20 9.97 -32.14
CA SER A 394 -9.56 11.27 -32.42
C SER A 394 -8.48 11.67 -31.39
N GLY A 395 -8.25 10.86 -30.34
CA GLY A 395 -7.33 11.19 -29.26
C GLY A 395 -7.92 12.16 -28.23
N ASP A 396 -7.07 12.81 -27.43
CA ASP A 396 -7.51 13.75 -26.39
C ASP A 396 -7.84 15.13 -26.99
N VAL A 397 -8.97 15.19 -27.69
CA VAL A 397 -9.52 16.41 -28.31
C VAL A 397 -10.22 17.27 -27.26
N GLY A 398 -9.77 18.52 -27.11
CA GLY A 398 -10.28 19.46 -26.10
C GLY A 398 -11.65 20.05 -26.41
N LYS A 399 -12.09 20.97 -25.53
CA LYS A 399 -13.44 21.59 -25.47
C LYS A 399 -14.00 22.18 -26.78
N GLU A 400 -13.17 22.38 -27.80
CA GLU A 400 -13.58 22.90 -29.13
C GLU A 400 -14.11 21.82 -30.09
N THR A 401 -13.94 20.53 -29.77
CA THR A 401 -14.39 19.44 -30.64
C THR A 401 -15.87 19.11 -30.38
N PRO A 402 -16.73 19.07 -31.40
CA PRO A 402 -18.13 18.68 -31.23
C PRO A 402 -18.26 17.29 -30.61
N VAL A 403 -19.17 17.15 -29.63
CA VAL A 403 -19.56 15.85 -29.09
C VAL A 403 -20.14 15.02 -30.25
N PRO A 404 -19.65 13.77 -30.49
CA PRO A 404 -20.15 12.94 -31.57
C PRO A 404 -21.65 12.65 -31.43
N ASP A 405 -22.34 12.44 -32.56
CA ASP A 405 -23.76 12.11 -32.53
C ASP A 405 -24.03 10.71 -31.98
N ALA A 406 -25.28 10.42 -31.63
CA ALA A 406 -25.66 9.15 -31.03
C ALA A 406 -25.34 7.93 -31.93
N ALA A 407 -25.36 8.11 -33.26
CA ALA A 407 -24.99 7.06 -34.21
C ALA A 407 -23.48 6.75 -34.15
N THR A 408 -22.63 7.79 -34.13
CA THR A 408 -21.18 7.66 -33.98
C THR A 408 -20.82 7.06 -32.62
N LEU A 409 -21.46 7.53 -31.53
CA LEU A 409 -21.26 7.01 -30.18
C LEU A 409 -21.67 5.53 -30.07
N GLN A 410 -22.73 5.10 -30.77
CA GLN A 410 -23.11 3.68 -30.85
C GLN A 410 -22.09 2.88 -31.66
N GLN A 411 -21.66 3.35 -32.83
CA GLN A 411 -20.67 2.66 -33.67
C GLN A 411 -19.34 2.41 -32.91
N GLN A 412 -18.89 3.39 -32.11
CA GLN A 412 -17.73 3.26 -31.22
C GLN A 412 -17.91 2.16 -30.16
N ARG A 413 -19.13 2.02 -29.61
CA ARG A 413 -19.47 0.96 -28.64
C ARG A 413 -19.53 -0.41 -29.30
N ASP A 414 -20.10 -0.50 -30.50
CA ASP A 414 -20.17 -1.74 -31.28
C ASP A 414 -18.75 -2.26 -31.59
N GLN A 415 -17.82 -1.37 -31.92
CA GLN A 415 -16.39 -1.70 -32.09
C GLN A 415 -15.73 -2.17 -30.79
N VAL A 416 -16.08 -1.61 -29.62
CA VAL A 416 -15.61 -2.12 -28.32
C VAL A 416 -16.14 -3.54 -28.08
N LEU A 417 -17.43 -3.78 -28.31
CA LEU A 417 -18.04 -5.09 -28.12
C LEU A 417 -17.43 -6.15 -29.06
N GLU A 418 -17.21 -5.78 -30.33
CA GLU A 418 -16.50 -6.62 -31.30
C GLU A 418 -15.06 -6.91 -30.85
N PHE A 419 -14.30 -5.90 -30.43
CA PHE A 419 -12.93 -6.07 -29.93
C PHE A 419 -12.87 -7.01 -28.71
N VAL A 420 -13.76 -6.83 -27.73
CA VAL A 420 -13.87 -7.67 -26.53
C VAL A 420 -14.16 -9.12 -26.91
N LYS A 421 -15.11 -9.34 -27.83
CA LYS A 421 -15.53 -10.66 -28.33
C LYS A 421 -14.44 -11.34 -29.15
N ASN A 422 -13.94 -10.68 -30.21
CA ASN A 422 -12.97 -11.26 -31.14
C ASN A 422 -11.62 -11.54 -30.48
N GLY A 423 -11.22 -10.72 -29.49
CA GLY A 423 -10.03 -10.97 -28.68
C GLY A 423 -10.22 -11.99 -27.54
N ASN A 424 -11.43 -12.56 -27.39
CA ASN A 424 -11.89 -13.38 -26.26
C ASN A 424 -11.44 -12.84 -24.89
N TRP A 425 -11.68 -11.55 -24.65
CA TRP A 425 -11.06 -10.84 -23.54
C TRP A 425 -11.56 -11.28 -22.17
N GLY A 426 -12.86 -11.53 -22.00
CA GLY A 426 -13.44 -11.97 -20.72
C GLY A 426 -12.79 -13.23 -20.12
N GLU A 427 -12.37 -14.15 -20.98
CA GLU A 427 -11.66 -15.37 -20.59
C GLU A 427 -10.19 -15.15 -20.19
N LYS A 428 -9.59 -14.02 -20.57
CA LYS A 428 -8.18 -13.75 -20.26
C LYS A 428 -7.96 -13.55 -18.77
N CYS A 429 -6.95 -14.24 -18.26
CA CYS A 429 -6.47 -14.09 -16.89
C CYS A 429 -5.03 -13.55 -16.93
N ILE A 430 -4.74 -12.53 -16.13
CA ILE A 430 -3.49 -11.78 -16.16
C ILE A 430 -2.91 -11.67 -14.74
N SER A 431 -1.70 -12.20 -14.53
CA SER A 431 -0.87 -11.94 -13.36
C SER A 431 0.48 -11.37 -13.81
N PRO A 432 0.71 -10.05 -13.68
CA PRO A 432 1.87 -9.38 -14.27
C PRO A 432 3.22 -9.90 -13.74
N THR A 433 4.10 -10.34 -14.65
CA THR A 433 5.44 -10.86 -14.30
C THR A 433 6.55 -9.93 -14.78
N VAL A 434 7.61 -9.74 -13.98
CA VAL A 434 8.74 -8.87 -14.36
C VAL A 434 9.63 -9.56 -15.38
N LEU A 435 9.63 -9.08 -16.63
CA LEU A 435 10.48 -9.61 -17.69
C LEU A 435 11.92 -9.10 -17.55
N GLY A 436 12.90 -9.94 -17.89
CA GLY A 436 14.33 -9.59 -17.91
C GLY A 436 15.00 -9.43 -16.53
N GLY A 437 14.25 -9.45 -15.42
CA GLY A 437 14.77 -9.51 -14.05
C GLY A 437 15.54 -8.26 -13.55
N LYS A 438 15.67 -7.22 -14.38
CA LYS A 438 16.35 -5.94 -14.06
C LYS A 438 15.53 -4.78 -14.60
N LYS A 439 15.73 -3.58 -14.04
CA LYS A 439 15.23 -2.32 -14.62
C LYS A 439 15.92 -2.04 -15.96
N ARG A 440 15.23 -1.37 -16.88
CA ARG A 440 15.83 -0.68 -18.04
C ARG A 440 16.67 0.51 -17.54
N GLU A 441 17.54 1.03 -18.40
CA GLU A 441 18.37 2.23 -18.11
C GLU A 441 17.50 3.44 -17.71
N ASP A 442 16.30 3.56 -18.28
CA ASP A 442 15.32 4.62 -17.98
C ASP A 442 14.58 4.46 -16.63
N GLY A 443 14.98 3.49 -15.81
CA GLY A 443 14.44 3.20 -14.48
C GLY A 443 13.17 2.35 -14.43
N ARG A 444 12.52 2.08 -15.58
CA ARG A 444 11.28 1.28 -15.65
C ARG A 444 11.55 -0.22 -15.60
N VAL A 445 10.58 -0.98 -15.10
CA VAL A 445 10.50 -2.45 -15.30
C VAL A 445 9.51 -2.76 -16.42
N ILE A 446 9.71 -3.90 -17.09
CA ILE A 446 8.79 -4.44 -18.09
C ILE A 446 7.93 -5.51 -17.42
N LEU A 447 6.60 -5.38 -17.51
CA LEU A 447 5.63 -6.36 -17.04
C LEU A 447 5.05 -7.15 -18.23
N GLY A 448 5.31 -8.45 -18.24
CA GLY A 448 4.67 -9.41 -19.13
C GLY A 448 3.27 -9.73 -18.62
N LEU A 449 2.29 -9.65 -19.52
CA LEU A 449 0.86 -9.84 -19.22
C LEU A 449 0.34 -11.22 -19.67
N ASP A 450 1.23 -12.12 -20.10
CA ASP A 450 0.92 -13.37 -20.80
C ASP A 450 0.40 -14.50 -19.90
N LYS A 451 0.74 -14.46 -18.61
CA LYS A 451 0.47 -15.54 -17.65
C LYS A 451 -0.77 -15.29 -16.79
N PRO A 452 -1.55 -16.33 -16.45
CA PRO A 452 -2.75 -16.20 -15.62
C PRO A 452 -2.46 -15.97 -14.13
N GLY A 453 -1.29 -16.36 -13.65
CA GLY A 453 -0.99 -16.53 -12.22
C GLY A 453 -0.98 -18.00 -11.84
N ALA A 454 -0.33 -18.36 -10.73
CA ALA A 454 -0.14 -19.76 -10.35
C ALA A 454 -1.47 -20.48 -10.08
N GLU A 455 -2.49 -19.74 -9.66
CA GLU A 455 -3.83 -20.23 -9.34
C GLU A 455 -4.59 -20.76 -10.56
N ALA A 456 -4.45 -20.11 -11.73
CA ALA A 456 -5.17 -20.45 -12.96
C ALA A 456 -4.25 -20.95 -14.10
N GLU A 457 -2.99 -21.32 -13.78
CA GLU A 457 -2.04 -21.90 -14.75
C GLU A 457 -2.42 -23.35 -15.12
N ALA A 458 -3.05 -24.09 -14.19
CA ALA A 458 -3.56 -25.45 -14.42
C ALA A 458 -4.79 -25.49 -15.36
N GLU A 459 -5.58 -24.42 -15.40
CA GLU A 459 -6.74 -24.27 -16.29
C GLU A 459 -6.34 -24.00 -17.76
N GLY A 460 -5.05 -23.79 -18.04
CA GLY A 460 -4.54 -23.45 -19.37
C GLY A 460 -4.89 -22.03 -19.84
N ARG A 461 -5.46 -21.20 -18.96
CA ARG A 461 -5.83 -19.80 -19.25
C ARG A 461 -4.60 -18.92 -19.50
N LYS A 462 -4.81 -17.85 -20.26
CA LYS A 462 -3.74 -17.00 -20.81
C LYS A 462 -4.14 -15.53 -20.69
N GLY A 463 -3.14 -14.66 -20.65
CA GLY A 463 -3.33 -13.21 -20.66
C GLY A 463 -3.04 -12.60 -22.03
N ASP A 464 -2.46 -11.39 -22.07
CA ASP A 464 -2.04 -10.77 -23.32
C ASP A 464 -0.59 -11.17 -23.69
N MET A 465 -0.44 -11.85 -24.83
CA MET A 465 0.83 -12.27 -25.41
C MET A 465 1.50 -11.18 -26.25
N GLU A 466 0.74 -10.20 -26.75
CA GLU A 466 1.18 -9.19 -27.69
C GLU A 466 1.80 -7.97 -27.00
N ARG A 467 1.22 -7.55 -25.86
CA ARG A 467 1.55 -6.30 -25.17
C ARG A 467 2.30 -6.52 -23.87
N VAL A 468 3.04 -5.49 -23.46
CA VAL A 468 3.70 -5.39 -22.15
C VAL A 468 3.48 -4.00 -21.55
N VAL A 469 3.44 -3.90 -20.22
CA VAL A 469 3.39 -2.62 -19.51
C VAL A 469 4.79 -2.24 -19.03
N LEU A 470 5.29 -1.08 -19.42
CA LEU A 470 6.47 -0.47 -18.82
C LEU A 470 6.03 0.41 -17.64
N VAL A 471 6.70 0.33 -16.50
CA VAL A 471 6.33 1.13 -15.31
C VAL A 471 7.52 1.43 -14.41
N GLU A 472 7.59 2.65 -13.88
CA GLU A 472 8.51 3.01 -12.80
C GLU A 472 7.77 2.92 -11.46
N PHE A 473 8.10 1.91 -10.64
CA PHE A 473 7.57 1.83 -9.27
C PHE A 473 8.35 2.75 -8.33
N LYS A 474 7.64 3.71 -7.71
CA LYS A 474 8.14 4.63 -6.67
C LYS A 474 7.37 4.45 -5.36
N LYS A 475 7.73 5.20 -4.31
CA LYS A 475 7.09 5.08 -2.97
C LYS A 475 5.63 5.52 -3.00
N GLU A 476 5.37 6.56 -3.78
CA GLU A 476 4.09 7.19 -4.10
C GLU A 476 3.27 6.44 -5.16
N GLY A 477 3.62 5.17 -5.42
CA GLY A 477 2.95 4.29 -6.40
C GLY A 477 3.65 4.23 -7.77
N PRO A 478 2.99 3.64 -8.77
CA PRO A 478 3.50 3.57 -10.14
C PRO A 478 3.54 4.96 -10.81
N ARG A 479 4.54 5.20 -11.65
CA ARG A 479 4.72 6.39 -12.50
C ARG A 479 5.28 5.98 -13.87
N ARG A 480 5.17 6.88 -14.86
CA ARG A 480 5.63 6.66 -16.24
C ARG A 480 5.17 5.32 -16.81
N VAL A 481 3.91 4.99 -16.52
CA VAL A 481 3.22 3.79 -17.02
C VAL A 481 3.01 3.97 -18.52
N GLU A 482 3.32 2.93 -19.30
CA GLU A 482 3.15 2.94 -20.75
C GLU A 482 2.88 1.51 -21.26
N VAL A 483 2.16 1.38 -22.38
CA VAL A 483 1.94 0.08 -23.05
C VAL A 483 2.72 0.05 -24.35
N GLY A 484 3.39 -1.07 -24.62
CA GLY A 484 4.12 -1.29 -25.88
C GLY A 484 4.04 -2.73 -26.35
N LEU A 485 4.34 -2.98 -27.62
CA LEU A 485 4.35 -4.34 -28.18
C LEU A 485 5.57 -5.12 -27.67
N ARG A 486 5.33 -6.35 -27.20
CA ARG A 486 6.32 -7.24 -26.58
C ARG A 486 7.54 -7.47 -27.47
N LYS A 487 7.34 -7.56 -28.79
CA LYS A 487 8.42 -7.77 -29.77
C LYS A 487 9.37 -6.57 -29.83
N GLU A 488 8.83 -5.36 -29.87
CA GLU A 488 9.57 -4.10 -30.01
C GLU A 488 10.29 -3.75 -28.71
N VAL A 489 9.57 -3.74 -27.58
CA VAL A 489 10.11 -3.42 -26.25
C VAL A 489 11.25 -4.37 -25.83
N LEU A 490 11.23 -5.62 -26.32
CA LEU A 490 12.31 -6.60 -26.12
C LEU A 490 13.38 -6.59 -27.24
N ALA A 491 13.18 -5.88 -28.35
CA ALA A 491 14.23 -5.61 -29.34
C ALA A 491 15.09 -4.41 -28.90
N GLU A 492 14.46 -3.30 -28.50
CA GLU A 492 15.13 -2.13 -27.91
C GLU A 492 16.09 -2.51 -26.78
N GLY A 493 15.60 -3.27 -25.79
CA GLY A 493 16.39 -3.71 -24.62
C GLY A 493 17.43 -4.80 -24.91
N ARG A 494 17.65 -5.13 -26.18
CA ARG A 494 18.83 -5.86 -26.70
C ARG A 494 19.76 -4.93 -27.48
N ALA A 495 19.22 -3.97 -28.23
CA ALA A 495 20.00 -2.95 -28.94
C ALA A 495 20.78 -2.03 -27.99
N SER A 496 20.24 -1.64 -26.83
CA SER A 496 20.94 -0.80 -25.84
C SER A 496 22.10 -1.49 -25.07
N LYS A 497 22.48 -2.71 -25.49
CA LYS A 497 23.52 -3.54 -24.85
C LYS A 497 24.65 -3.93 -25.81
N LEU A 498 24.67 -3.33 -26.99
CA LEU A 498 25.69 -3.45 -28.04
C LEU A 498 26.38 -2.10 -28.22
#